data_AF-A0A135TYF8-F1
#
_entry.id   AF-A0A135TYF8-F1
#
_cell.length_a   1.000
_cell.length_b   1.000
_cell.length_c   1.000
_cell.angle_alpha   90.00
_cell.angle_beta   90.00
_cell.angle_gamma   90.00
#
_symmetry.space_group_name_H-M   'P 1'
#
loop_
_entity.id
_entity.type
_entity.pdbx_description
1 polymer ?
#
loop_
_entity_poly.entity_id
_entity_poly.type
_entity_poly.pdbx_seq_one_letter_code
_entity_poly.pdbx_strand_id
1 'polypeptide(L)'
;MASQPPVAGSDAALPLIDIKPLLKKLWPVPDAGLAVSADEIAEAISHFFTHQVSDTQAASLLIALHFTNLDRRADVMARSAHYMRRAAAKVDFDDLSRVVKQKNLGAGTYAGGLCDIV
;
A
#
# COMPACT_ATOMS: atom_id res chain seq x y z
N MET A 1 -4.61 -9.66 31.21
CA MET A 1 -3.71 -8.91 30.33
C MET A 1 -2.91 -9.94 29.53
N ALA A 2 -3.41 -10.37 28.37
CA ALA A 2 -2.72 -11.36 27.55
C ALA A 2 -1.63 -10.66 26.74
N SER A 3 -0.38 -10.85 27.14
CA SER A 3 0.80 -10.36 26.43
C SER A 3 0.91 -11.11 25.10
N GLN A 4 0.77 -10.40 23.98
CA GLN A 4 1.10 -10.95 22.66
C GLN A 4 2.61 -11.25 22.61
N PRO A 5 3.03 -12.42 22.10
CA PRO A 5 4.43 -12.67 21.82
C PRO A 5 4.92 -11.73 20.71
N PRO A 6 6.21 -11.34 20.73
CA PRO A 6 6.78 -10.51 19.68
C PRO A 6 6.66 -11.25 18.35
N VAL A 7 5.98 -10.62 17.39
CA VAL A 7 5.98 -11.09 16.00
C VAL A 7 7.43 -11.09 15.53
N ALA A 8 7.96 -12.29 15.26
CA ALA A 8 9.29 -12.47 14.67
C ALA A 8 9.25 -12.04 13.19
N GLY A 9 9.07 -10.74 12.95
CA GLY A 9 9.47 -10.12 11.70
C GLY A 9 10.98 -9.99 11.77
N SER A 10 11.69 -10.63 10.84
CA SER A 10 13.10 -10.37 10.61
C SER A 10 13.30 -8.87 10.37
N ASP A 11 13.76 -8.16 11.40
CA ASP A 11 13.99 -6.72 11.45
C ASP A 11 15.23 -6.29 10.64
N ALA A 12 15.52 -7.03 9.56
CA ALA A 12 16.51 -6.65 8.59
C ALA A 12 15.87 -5.60 7.69
N ALA A 13 15.98 -4.32 8.09
CA ALA A 13 15.58 -3.19 7.29
C ALA A 13 16.15 -3.34 5.87
N LEU A 14 15.24 -3.36 4.88
CA LEU A 14 15.63 -3.45 3.47
C LEU A 14 16.45 -2.21 3.08
N PRO A 15 17.40 -2.32 2.15
CA PRO A 15 18.21 -1.20 1.73
C PRO A 15 17.33 -0.09 1.14
N LEU A 16 17.70 1.16 1.44
CA LEU A 16 17.04 2.33 0.86
C LEU A 16 17.27 2.37 -0.65
N ILE A 17 16.22 2.76 -1.37
CA ILE A 17 16.18 2.93 -2.81
C ILE A 17 16.10 4.43 -3.11
N ASP A 18 17.00 4.91 -3.97
CA ASP A 18 17.01 6.31 -4.38
C ASP A 18 16.04 6.55 -5.55
N ILE A 19 14.88 7.17 -5.26
CA ILE A 19 13.88 7.51 -6.29
C ILE A 19 14.13 8.88 -6.95
N LYS A 20 15.25 9.56 -6.67
CA LYS A 20 15.61 10.84 -7.33
C LYS A 20 15.57 10.79 -8.85
N PRO A 21 15.98 9.71 -9.55
CA PRO A 21 15.88 9.66 -11.01
C PRO A 21 14.45 9.84 -11.51
N LEU A 22 13.47 9.25 -10.83
CA LEU A 22 12.05 9.42 -11.16
C LEU A 22 11.57 10.84 -10.86
N LEU A 23 11.93 11.38 -9.69
CA LEU A 23 11.56 12.75 -9.31
C LEU A 23 12.06 13.80 -10.30
N LYS A 24 13.28 13.63 -10.84
CA LYS A 24 13.84 14.51 -11.87
C LYS A 24 13.09 14.44 -13.20
N LYS A 25 12.44 13.31 -13.53
CA LYS A 25 11.60 13.19 -14.72
C LYS A 25 10.23 13.85 -14.52
N LEU A 26 9.72 13.82 -13.29
CA LEU A 26 8.42 14.40 -12.94
C LEU A 26 8.47 15.92 -12.80
N TRP A 27 9.63 16.48 -12.44
CA TRP A 27 9.78 17.90 -12.18
C TRP A 27 11.17 18.47 -12.56
N PRO A 28 11.24 19.63 -13.25
CA PRO A 28 10.14 20.45 -13.78
C PRO A 28 9.43 19.77 -14.97
N VAL A 29 8.14 20.08 -15.16
CA VAL A 29 7.32 19.47 -16.22
C VAL A 29 7.93 19.83 -17.59
N PRO A 30 8.40 18.86 -18.39
CA PRO A 30 9.00 19.14 -19.69
C PRO A 30 7.96 19.67 -20.67
N ASP A 31 8.34 20.63 -21.53
CA ASP A 31 7.48 21.16 -22.60
C ASP A 31 6.99 20.08 -23.58
N ALA A 32 7.75 18.99 -23.71
CA ALA A 32 7.43 17.82 -24.54
C ALA A 32 6.47 16.82 -23.86
N GLY A 33 6.02 17.10 -22.64
CA GLY A 33 5.19 16.21 -21.83
C GLY A 33 5.98 15.24 -20.95
N LEU A 34 5.29 14.64 -19.98
CA LEU A 34 5.86 13.71 -19.02
C LEU A 34 6.08 12.32 -19.65
N ALA A 35 7.34 11.96 -19.89
CA ALA A 35 7.75 10.64 -20.36
C ALA A 35 7.90 9.64 -19.19
N VAL A 36 6.88 9.53 -18.34
CA VAL A 36 6.86 8.61 -17.19
C VAL A 36 5.69 7.64 -17.32
N SER A 37 5.98 6.35 -17.26
CA SER A 37 4.97 5.30 -17.34
C SER A 37 4.22 5.12 -16.00
N ALA A 38 3.00 4.59 -16.06
CA ALA A 38 2.25 4.24 -14.86
C ALA A 38 2.96 3.15 -14.03
N ASP A 39 3.72 2.27 -14.69
CA ASP A 39 4.52 1.23 -14.05
C ASP A 39 5.66 1.82 -13.20
N GLU A 40 6.42 2.78 -13.75
CA GLU A 40 7.51 3.44 -13.02
C GLU A 40 7.00 4.13 -11.73
N ILE A 41 5.82 4.76 -11.80
CA ILE A 41 5.20 5.41 -10.64
C ILE A 41 4.74 4.38 -9.62
N ALA A 42 4.06 3.33 -10.07
CA ALA A 42 3.53 2.30 -9.19
C ALA A 42 4.64 1.50 -8.50
N GLU A 43 5.75 1.23 -9.19
CA GLU A 43 6.94 0.60 -8.62
C GLU A 43 7.56 1.49 -7.53
N ALA A 44 7.73 2.79 -7.78
CA ALA A 44 8.23 3.72 -6.76
C ALA A 44 7.31 3.78 -5.52
N ILE A 45 5.99 3.79 -5.70
CA ILE A 45 5.02 3.73 -4.60
C ILE A 45 5.11 2.40 -3.85
N SER A 46 5.41 1.29 -4.54
CA SER A 46 5.50 -0.03 -3.89
C SER A 46 6.57 -0.08 -2.81
N HIS A 47 7.66 0.68 -2.97
CA HIS A 47 8.73 0.80 -1.98
C HIS A 47 8.32 1.55 -0.71
N PHE A 48 7.17 2.23 -0.69
CA PHE A 48 6.64 2.86 0.52
C PHE A 48 6.16 1.79 1.51
N PHE A 49 5.61 0.69 1.01
CA PHE A 49 5.08 -0.39 1.84
C PHE A 49 6.16 -1.20 2.55
N THR A 50 7.40 -1.11 2.07
CA THR A 50 8.57 -1.80 2.61
C THR A 50 9.54 -0.85 3.33
N HIS A 51 9.15 0.41 3.54
CA HIS A 51 10.00 1.45 4.14
C HIS A 51 11.36 1.64 3.45
N GLN A 52 11.43 1.41 2.14
CA GLN A 52 12.68 1.53 1.36
C GLN A 52 12.91 2.92 0.78
N VAL A 53 11.99 3.87 0.96
CA VAL A 53 12.11 5.26 0.49
C VAL A 53 12.10 6.19 1.69
N SER A 54 12.95 7.22 1.69
CA SER A 54 12.94 8.20 2.77
C SER A 54 11.67 9.06 2.76
N ASP A 55 11.21 9.50 3.93
CA ASP A 55 10.00 10.32 4.06
C ASP A 55 10.02 11.57 3.17
N THR A 56 11.19 12.20 3.02
CA THR A 56 11.37 13.35 2.13
C THR A 56 11.15 12.99 0.67
N GLN A 57 11.68 11.85 0.22
CA GLN A 57 11.52 11.38 -1.15
C GLN A 57 10.07 10.95 -1.42
N ALA A 58 9.45 10.28 -0.44
CA ALA A 58 8.04 9.87 -0.52
C ALA A 58 7.12 11.10 -0.63
N ALA A 59 7.29 12.09 0.25
CA ALA A 59 6.53 13.34 0.20
C ALA A 59 6.75 14.08 -1.13
N SER A 60 7.99 14.15 -1.61
CA SER A 60 8.31 14.78 -2.91
C SER A 60 7.60 14.09 -4.07
N LEU A 61 7.50 12.75 -4.06
CA LEU A 61 6.79 12.01 -5.09
C LEU A 61 5.29 12.31 -5.08
N LEU A 62 4.65 12.28 -3.90
CA LEU A 62 3.21 12.57 -3.77
C LEU A 62 2.87 14.00 -4.25
N ILE A 63 3.70 14.98 -3.89
CA ILE A 63 3.54 16.36 -4.34
C ILE A 63 3.76 16.48 -5.85
N ALA A 64 4.78 15.82 -6.41
CA ALA A 64 5.03 15.83 -7.84
C ALA A 64 3.86 15.20 -8.64
N LEU A 65 3.29 14.10 -8.17
CA LEU A 65 2.13 13.46 -8.79
C LEU A 65 0.90 14.36 -8.77
N HIS A 66 0.68 15.08 -7.67
CA HIS A 66 -0.42 16.03 -7.54
C HIS A 66 -0.30 17.19 -8.54
N PHE A 67 0.86 17.86 -8.61
CA PHE A 67 1.06 18.99 -9.52
C PHE A 67 1.04 18.57 -11.00
N THR A 68 1.43 17.35 -11.30
CA THR A 68 1.37 16.78 -12.66
C THR A 68 -0.01 16.18 -13.01
N ASN A 69 -0.96 16.18 -12.06
CA ASN A 69 -2.26 15.48 -12.16
C ASN A 69 -2.16 13.97 -12.49
N LEU A 70 -0.99 13.37 -12.29
CA LEU A 70 -0.77 11.93 -12.52
C LEU A 70 -1.43 11.09 -11.43
N ASP A 71 -1.69 11.66 -10.25
CA ASP A 71 -2.48 11.07 -9.16
C ASP A 71 -3.94 10.79 -9.57
N ARG A 72 -4.46 11.54 -10.55
CA ARG A 72 -5.82 11.41 -11.08
C ARG A 72 -5.90 10.56 -12.35
N ARG A 73 -4.78 10.11 -12.90
CA ARG A 73 -4.75 9.27 -14.11
C ARG A 73 -5.20 7.86 -13.77
N ALA A 74 -6.19 7.34 -14.50
CA ALA A 74 -6.85 6.08 -14.18
C ALA A 74 -5.90 4.87 -14.21
N ASP A 75 -4.96 4.84 -15.15
CA ASP A 75 -3.95 3.78 -15.28
C ASP A 75 -2.90 3.81 -14.15
N VAL A 76 -2.44 4.99 -13.73
CA VAL A 76 -1.55 5.16 -12.57
C VAL A 76 -2.25 4.65 -11.32
N MET A 77 -3.49 5.06 -11.09
CA MET A 77 -4.29 4.63 -9.93
C MET A 77 -4.52 3.12 -9.93
N ALA A 78 -4.93 2.55 -11.07
CA ALA A 78 -5.17 1.11 -11.21
C ALA A 78 -3.89 0.31 -10.95
N ARG A 79 -2.74 0.78 -11.45
CA ARG A 79 -1.47 0.10 -11.30
C ARG A 79 -0.94 0.19 -9.88
N SER A 80 -0.96 1.37 -9.26
CA SER A 80 -0.58 1.53 -7.84
C SER A 80 -1.46 0.66 -6.94
N ALA A 81 -2.78 0.64 -7.17
CA ALA A 81 -3.70 -0.23 -6.42
C ALA A 81 -3.40 -1.72 -6.60
N HIS A 82 -2.93 -2.14 -7.79
CA HIS A 82 -2.49 -3.52 -8.03
C HIS A 82 -1.28 -3.87 -7.16
N TYR A 83 -0.25 -3.02 -7.09
CA TYR A 83 0.92 -3.25 -6.23
C TYR A 83 0.55 -3.24 -4.74
N MET A 84 -0.32 -2.31 -4.31
CA MET A 84 -0.85 -2.27 -2.94
C MET A 84 -1.49 -3.60 -2.53
N ARG A 85 -2.38 -4.16 -3.37
CA ARG A 85 -3.02 -5.45 -3.10
C ARG A 85 -2.05 -6.63 -3.08
N ARG A 86 -0.91 -6.54 -3.78
CA ARG A 86 0.14 -7.56 -3.77
C ARG A 86 1.01 -7.49 -2.53
N ALA A 87 1.32 -6.28 -2.06
CA ALA A 87 2.07 -6.05 -0.83
C ALA A 87 1.23 -6.26 0.44
N ALA A 88 -0.09 -6.10 0.36
CA ALA A 88 -1.00 -6.30 1.48
C ALA A 88 -0.97 -7.75 1.99
N ALA A 89 -1.06 -7.89 3.32
CA ALA A 89 -1.22 -9.18 3.97
C ALA A 89 -2.43 -9.92 3.40
N LYS A 90 -2.25 -11.20 3.07
CA LYS A 90 -3.34 -12.05 2.58
C LYS A 90 -4.17 -12.51 3.76
N VAL A 91 -5.48 -12.41 3.60
CA VAL A 91 -6.43 -12.94 4.58
C VAL A 91 -6.56 -14.44 4.36
N ASP A 92 -6.30 -15.22 5.41
CA ASP A 92 -6.65 -16.63 5.43
C ASP A 92 -8.16 -16.76 5.70
N PHE A 93 -8.93 -16.92 4.62
CA PHE A 93 -10.39 -17.00 4.71
C PHE A 93 -10.87 -18.30 5.35
N ASP A 94 -10.11 -19.39 5.20
CA ASP A 94 -10.49 -20.70 5.76
C ASP A 94 -10.32 -20.68 7.27
N ASP A 95 -9.19 -20.17 7.75
CA ASP A 95 -8.95 -19.99 9.17
C ASP A 95 -9.91 -18.98 9.79
N LEU A 96 -10.12 -17.85 9.11
CA LEU A 96 -11.08 -16.84 9.55
C LEU A 96 -12.50 -17.42 9.66
N SER A 97 -12.95 -18.18 8.66
CA SER A 97 -14.27 -18.83 8.67
C SER A 97 -14.39 -19.83 9.81
N ARG A 98 -13.33 -20.61 10.08
CA ARG A 98 -13.26 -21.56 11.18
C ARG A 98 -13.38 -20.87 12.53
N VAL A 99 -12.64 -19.79 12.76
CA VAL A 99 -12.69 -19.01 14.01
C VAL A 99 -14.06 -18.38 14.23
N VAL A 100 -14.66 -17.79 13.19
CA VAL A 100 -16.00 -17.20 13.27
C VAL A 100 -17.05 -18.27 13.63
N LYS A 101 -17.03 -19.42 12.93
CA LYS A 101 -17.93 -20.54 13.21
C LYS A 101 -17.72 -21.15 14.60
N GLN A 102 -16.48 -21.22 15.08
CA GLN A 102 -16.18 -21.76 16.41
C GLN A 102 -16.76 -20.87 17.52
N LYS A 103 -16.66 -19.54 17.37
CA LYS A 103 -17.23 -18.60 18.34
C LYS A 103 -18.76 -18.63 18.33
N ASN A 104 -19.38 -18.83 17.17
CA ASN A 104 -20.84 -18.95 16.97
C ASN A 104 -21.67 -18.00 17.85
N LEU A 105 -21.33 -16.71 17.83
CA LEU A 105 -21.97 -15.70 18.68
C LEU A 105 -23.30 -15.20 18.10
N GLY A 106 -24.02 -16.08 17.41
CA GLY A 106 -25.36 -15.77 16.90
C GLY A 106 -26.32 -15.55 18.06
N ALA A 107 -27.02 -14.43 18.06
CA ALA A 107 -27.98 -14.07 19.11
C ALA A 107 -29.15 -13.27 18.50
N GLY A 108 -30.39 -13.65 18.84
CA GLY A 108 -31.58 -13.05 18.25
C GLY A 108 -31.59 -13.20 16.72
N THR A 109 -31.61 -12.09 15.99
CA THR A 109 -31.56 -12.05 14.52
C THR A 109 -30.14 -12.01 13.95
N TYR A 110 -29.11 -11.95 14.81
CA TYR A 110 -27.72 -11.92 14.37
C TYR A 110 -27.21 -13.33 14.06
N ALA A 111 -26.70 -13.53 12.84
CA ALA A 111 -26.25 -14.83 12.34
C ALA A 111 -24.82 -15.25 12.80
N GLY A 112 -24.18 -14.52 13.71
CA GLY A 112 -22.92 -14.95 14.33
C GLY A 112 -21.65 -14.68 13.51
N GLY A 113 -21.65 -13.69 12.62
CA GLY A 113 -20.51 -13.32 11.76
C GLY A 113 -19.48 -12.38 12.42
N LEU A 114 -18.69 -11.70 11.58
CA LEU A 114 -17.94 -10.51 11.98
C LEU A 114 -18.87 -9.30 11.90
N CYS A 115 -18.93 -8.51 12.97
CA CYS A 115 -19.66 -7.25 12.99
C CYS A 115 -18.64 -6.11 13.03
N ASP A 116 -18.80 -5.13 12.15
CA ASP A 116 -18.04 -3.90 12.21
C ASP A 116 -18.66 -2.99 13.28
N ILE A 117 -17.87 -2.58 14.27
CA ILE A 117 -18.32 -1.64 15.30
C ILE A 117 -17.88 -0.24 14.90
N VAL A 118 -18.82 0.54 14.39
CA VAL A 118 -18.59 1.93 13.96
C VAL A 118 -18.43 2.86 15.16
#